data_AF-A0A7Z9WCI1-F1
#
_entry.id   AF-A0A7Z9WCI1-F1
#
_cell.length_a   1.000
_cell.length_b   1.000
_cell.length_c   1.000
_cell.angle_alpha   90.00
_cell.angle_beta   90.00
_cell.angle_gamma   90.00
#
_symmetry.space_group_name_H-M   'P 1'
#
loop_
_entity.id
_entity.type
_entity.pdbx_description
1 polymer ?
#
loop_
_entity_poly.entity_id
_entity_poly.type
_entity_poly.pdbx_seq_one_letter_code
_entity_poly.pdbx_strand_id
1 'polypeptide(L)' 'MTKAHFIVRHTLVTETGEVLGAKTFTPQDKRARSTYEIPADTSKKLFATSFCNLHDFWVTPFNI' A
#
# COMPACT_ATOMS: atom_id res chain seq x y z
N MET A 1 15.46 2.35 -0.10
CA MET A 1 14.94 3.68 0.26
C MET A 1 16.12 4.58 0.47
N THR A 2 16.09 5.80 -0.06
CA THR A 2 17.08 6.83 0.25
C THR A 2 16.35 8.10 0.69
N LYS A 3 17.07 9.04 1.32
CA LYS A 3 16.49 10.34 1.72
C LYS A 3 15.84 11.08 0.55
N ALA A 4 16.43 10.98 -0.64
CA ALA A 4 15.93 11.65 -1.84
C ALA A 4 14.81 10.88 -2.55
N HIS A 5 14.78 9.55 -2.44
CA HIS A 5 13.85 8.72 -3.21
C HIS A 5 13.42 7.46 -2.44
N PHE A 6 12.13 7.41 -2.11
CA PHE A 6 11.55 6.34 -1.31
C PHE A 6 10.03 6.25 -1.50
N ILE A 7 9.46 5.08 -1.20
CA ILE A 7 8.01 4.92 -1.10
C ILE A 7 7.54 5.62 0.17
N VAL A 8 6.57 6.51 0.07
CA VAL A 8 6.01 7.22 1.21
C VAL A 8 4.92 6.39 1.87
N ARG A 9 4.08 5.71 1.10
CA ARG A 9 2.90 5.04 1.65
C ARG A 9 2.46 3.82 0.85
N HIS A 10 2.10 2.77 1.57
CA HIS A 10 1.24 1.72 1.07
C HIS A 10 -0.16 1.85 1.67
N THR A 11 -1.17 1.54 0.86
CA THR A 11 -2.57 1.40 1.31
C THR A 11 -3.14 0.14 0.68
N LEU A 12 -3.98 -0.57 1.43
CA LEU A 12 -4.79 -1.66 0.93
C LEU A 12 -6.25 -1.24 0.95
N VAL A 13 -6.91 -1.36 -0.20
CA VAL A 13 -8.25 -0.82 -0.43
C VAL A 13 -9.15 -1.88 -1.05
N THR A 14 -10.42 -1.92 -0.66
CA THR A 14 -11.44 -2.75 -1.31
C THR A 14 -11.90 -2.11 -2.63
N GLU A 15 -12.65 -2.86 -3.43
CA GLU A 15 -13.29 -2.32 -4.64
C GLU A 15 -14.33 -1.22 -4.39
N THR A 16 -14.89 -1.14 -3.18
CA THR A 16 -15.81 -0.06 -2.78
C THR A 16 -15.08 1.19 -2.29
N GLY A 17 -13.74 1.17 -2.28
CA GLY A 17 -12.91 2.27 -1.82
C GLY A 17 -12.67 2.28 -0.30
N GLU A 18 -13.11 1.26 0.43
CA GLU A 18 -12.82 1.12 1.85
C GLU A 18 -11.34 0.83 2.08
N VAL A 19 -10.70 1.59 2.99
CA VAL A 19 -9.30 1.38 3.34
C VAL A 19 -9.19 0.36 4.47
N LEU A 20 -8.67 -0.82 4.13
CA LEU A 20 -8.43 -1.90 5.11
C LEU A 20 -7.18 -1.67 5.95
N GLY A 21 -6.21 -0.93 5.41
CA GLY A 21 -4.98 -0.63 6.12
C GLY A 21 -4.06 0.31 5.37
N ALA A 22 -3.20 0.98 6.12
CA ALA A 22 -2.17 1.86 5.56
C ALA A 22 -0.87 1.80 6.37
N LYS A 23 0.25 1.92 5.67
CA LYS A 23 1.57 2.03 6.25
C LYS A 23 2.31 3.19 5.61
N THR A 24 2.67 4.18 6.42
CA THR A 24 3.58 5.26 6.05
C THR A 24 5.02 4.81 6.32
N PHE A 25 5.91 5.11 5.39
CA PHE A 25 7.33 4.85 5.47
C PHE A 25 8.10 6.16 5.50
N THR A 26 9.34 6.04 5.94
CA THR A 26 10.37 7.07 5.95
C THR A 26 11.54 6.60 5.08
N PRO A 27 12.45 7.49 4.69
CA PRO A 27 13.69 7.10 4.02
C PRO A 27 14.56 6.11 4.79
N GLN A 28 14.42 6.04 6.12
CA GLN A 28 15.20 5.19 7.01
C GLN A 28 14.71 3.74 7.01
N ASP A 29 13.50 3.49 6.51
CA ASP A 29 12.97 2.13 6.39
C ASP A 29 13.81 1.30 5.41
N LYS A 30 14.25 0.12 5.86
CA LYS A 30 15.09 -0.78 5.03
C LYS A 30 14.37 -1.22 3.75
N ARG A 31 13.06 -1.46 3.83
CA ARG A 31 12.20 -1.91 2.72
C ARG A 31 10.80 -1.33 2.87
N ALA A 32 10.19 -0.95 1.74
CA ALA A 32 8.77 -0.60 1.68
C ALA A 32 7.92 -1.88 1.67
N ARG A 33 7.74 -2.51 2.83
CA ARG A 33 6.91 -3.71 3.00
C ARG A 33 5.92 -3.48 4.13
N SER A 34 4.65 -3.77 3.85
CA SER A 34 3.55 -3.73 4.80
C SER A 34 2.79 -5.06 4.73
N THR A 35 2.32 -5.54 5.87
CA THR A 35 1.53 -6.77 5.99
C THR A 35 0.22 -6.41 6.68
N TYR A 36 -0.88 -6.97 6.21
CA TYR A 36 -2.21 -6.77 6.77
C TYR A 36 -2.87 -8.15 6.95
N GLU A 37 -3.62 -8.30 8.03
CA GLU A 37 -4.56 -9.41 8.19
C GLU A 37 -5.88 -9.03 7.53
N ILE A 38 -6.47 -9.93 6.75
CA ILE A 38 -7.70 -9.66 6.01
C ILE A 38 -8.86 -10.36 6.72
N PRO A 39 -9.90 -9.63 7.15
CA PRO A 39 -11.11 -10.25 7.70
C PRO A 39 -11.75 -11.23 6.70
N ALA A 40 -12.29 -12.34 7.20
CA ALA A 40 -12.84 -13.41 6.35
C ALA A 40 -13.97 -12.93 5.40
N ASP A 41 -14.73 -11.90 5.82
CA ASP A 41 -15.86 -11.36 5.07
C ASP A 41 -15.47 -10.22 4.09
N THR A 42 -14.17 -9.99 3.89
CA THR A 42 -13.67 -8.94 3.00
C THR A 42 -13.90 -9.30 1.53
N SER A 43 -14.12 -8.29 0.67
CA SER A 43 -14.19 -8.50 -0.79
C SER A 43 -12.96 -9.26 -1.29
N LYS A 44 -13.20 -10.20 -2.22
CA LYS A 44 -12.14 -10.97 -2.87
C LYS A 44 -11.26 -10.13 -3.77
N LYS A 45 -11.73 -8.96 -4.21
CA LYS A 45 -10.98 -8.05 -5.08
C LYS A 45 -10.48 -6.85 -4.30
N LEU A 46 -9.16 -6.72 -4.26
CA LEU A 46 -8.47 -5.67 -3.51
C LEU A 46 -7.52 -4.88 -4.42
N PHE A 47 -7.12 -3.71 -3.94
CA PHE A 47 -6.22 -2.79 -4.60
C PHE A 47 -5.08 -2.45 -3.64
N ALA A 48 -3.86 -2.84 -4.02
CA ALA A 48 -2.65 -2.38 -3.35
C ALA A 48 -2.21 -1.08 -4.02
N THR A 49 -2.05 -0.03 -3.22
CA THR A 49 -1.56 1.26 -3.72
C THR A 49 -0.19 1.54 -3.15
N SER A 50 0.70 2.11 -3.95
CA SER A 50 2.02 2.56 -3.52
C SER A 50 2.27 3.99 -4.00
N PHE A 51 2.61 4.88 -3.07
CA PHE A 51 2.95 6.27 -3.41
C PHE A 51 4.45 6.49 -3.21
N CYS A 52 5.13 6.92 -4.27
CA CYS A 52 6.55 7.28 -4.26
C CYS A 52 6.70 8.81 -4.31
N ASN A 53 7.64 9.36 -3.54
CA ASN A 53 7.85 10.80 -3.50
C ASN A 53 8.32 11.42 -4.84
N LEU A 54 8.83 10.61 -5.77
CA LEU A 54 9.28 11.07 -7.10
C LEU A 54 8.46 10.53 -8.27
N HIS A 55 7.72 9.44 -8.05
CA HIS A 55 7.05 8.69 -9.11
C HIS A 55 5.55 8.53 -8.87
N ASP A 56 5.01 9.37 -7.99
CA ASP A 56 3.59 9.49 -7.70
C ASP A 56 2.96 8.14 -7.32
N PHE A 57 1.76 7.87 -7.82
CA PHE A 57 0.86 6.84 -7.34
C PHE A 57 0.76 5.64 -8.27
N TRP A 58 0.93 4.45 -7.70
CA TRP A 58 0.81 3.17 -8.37
C TRP A 58 -0.34 2.38 -7.77
N VAL A 59 -1.12 1.71 -8.62
CA VAL A 59 -2.26 0.87 -8.22
C VAL A 59 -2.13 -0.50 -8.85
N THR A 60 -2.23 -1.54 -8.02
CA THR A 60 -2.24 -2.93 -8.46
C THR A 60 -3.51 -3.61 -7.96
N PRO A 61 -4.46 -3.96 -8.85
CA PRO A 61 -5.60 -4.80 -8.49
C PRO A 61 -5.15 -6.26 -8.35
N PHE A 62 -5.74 -6.99 -7.41
CA PHE A 62 -5.52 -8.41 -7.24
C PHE A 62 -6.72 -9.09 -6.57
N ASN A 63 -6.78 -10.42 -6.71
CA ASN A 63 -7.77 -11.24 -6.01
C ASN A 63 -7.09 -12.07 -4.91
N ILE A 64 -7.83 -12.35 -3.83
CA ILE A 64 -7.43 -13.22 -2.72
C ILE A 64 -8.37 -14.43 -2.58
#